data_AF-A0A3B8Z1J6-F1
#
_entry.id   AF-A0A3B8Z1J6-F1
#
_cell.length_a   1.000
_cell.length_b   1.000
_cell.length_c   1.000
_cell.angle_alpha   90.00
_cell.angle_beta   90.00
_cell.angle_gamma   90.00
#
_symmetry.space_group_name_H-M   'P 1'
#
loop_
_entity.id
_entity.type
_entity.pdbx_description
1 polymer ?
#
loop_
_entity_poly.entity_id
_entity_poly.type
_entity_poly.pdbx_seq_one_letter_code
_entity_poly.pdbx_strand_id
1 'polypeptide(L)'
;KGEKLSSETSVNKLHRAELEVEMGDFALELLGAASGYFPRSEAAPDGGRWPFQALNWPEVVIGGGTPNIQKNIISERILGLPKD
;
A
#
# COMPACT_ATOMS: atom_id res chain seq x y z
N LYS A 1 12.68 27.88 -13.40
CA LYS A 1 13.17 26.67 -12.69
C LYS A 1 12.07 26.25 -11.73
N GLY A 2 11.61 24.99 -11.77
CA GLY A 2 10.62 24.50 -10.80
C GLY A 2 11.24 24.39 -9.42
N GLU A 3 10.47 24.70 -8.38
CA GLU A 3 10.87 24.43 -7.01
C GLU A 3 11.15 22.94 -6.81
N LYS A 4 12.07 22.65 -5.90
CA LYS A 4 12.39 21.27 -5.54
C LYS A 4 11.13 20.67 -4.90
N LEU A 5 10.56 19.63 -5.51
CA LEU A 5 9.43 18.90 -4.95
C LEU A 5 9.75 18.51 -3.51
N SER A 6 8.83 18.82 -2.59
CA SER A 6 8.91 18.40 -1.20
C SER A 6 8.91 16.87 -1.13
N SER A 7 9.40 16.31 -0.03
CA SER A 7 9.39 14.86 0.19
C SER A 7 8.09 14.36 0.84
N GLU A 8 7.03 15.18 0.82
CA GLU A 8 5.71 14.85 1.37
C GLU A 8 5.07 13.64 0.66
N THR A 9 5.41 13.42 -0.62
CA THR A 9 4.99 12.22 -1.35
C THR A 9 5.47 10.93 -0.68
N SER A 10 6.63 10.93 -0.02
CA SER A 10 7.12 9.77 0.74
C SER A 10 6.27 9.50 1.98
N VAL A 11 5.78 10.55 2.65
CA VAL A 11 4.83 10.43 3.77
C VAL A 11 3.52 9.84 3.27
N ASN A 12 2.97 10.40 2.18
CA ASN A 12 1.74 9.87 1.59
C ASN A 12 1.90 8.41 1.16
N LYS A 13 3.00 8.05 0.50
CA LYS A 13 3.23 6.67 0.05
C LYS A 13 3.30 5.69 1.21
N LEU A 14 3.99 6.06 2.30
CA LEU A 14 4.11 5.21 3.48
C LEU A 14 2.73 4.97 4.10
N HIS A 15 1.98 6.05 4.35
CA HIS A 15 0.66 5.96 4.96
C HIS A 15 -0.37 5.24 4.08
N ARG A 16 -0.36 5.52 2.78
CA ARG A 16 -1.25 4.87 1.81
C ARG A 16 -0.97 3.38 1.72
N ALA A 17 0.30 2.96 1.75
CA ALA A 17 0.63 1.55 1.68
C ALA A 17 0.13 0.76 2.89
N GLU A 18 0.24 1.33 4.10
CA GLU A 18 -0.32 0.75 5.33
C GLU A 18 -1.86 0.66 5.23
N LEU A 19 -2.51 1.76 4.83
CA LEU A 19 -3.96 1.82 4.66
C LEU A 19 -4.49 0.80 3.63
N GLU A 20 -3.83 0.66 2.48
CA GLU A 20 -4.27 -0.28 1.43
C GLU A 20 -4.18 -1.74 1.88
N VAL A 21 -3.19 -2.10 2.71
CA VAL A 21 -3.10 -3.44 3.30
C VAL A 21 -4.23 -3.67 4.31
N GLU A 22 -4.45 -2.72 5.23
CA GLU A 22 -5.53 -2.82 6.21
C GLU A 22 -6.91 -2.87 5.56
N MET A 23 -7.12 -2.11 4.48
CA MET A 23 -8.34 -2.17 3.68
C MET A 23 -8.51 -3.54 3.00
N GLY A 24 -7.42 -4.15 2.53
CA GLY A 24 -7.43 -5.50 1.99
C GLY A 24 -7.89 -6.51 3.05
N ASP A 25 -7.26 -6.50 4.22
CA ASP A 25 -7.59 -7.39 5.34
C ASP A 25 -9.04 -7.23 5.79
N PHE A 26 -9.48 -5.98 5.96
CA PHE A 26 -10.86 -5.67 6.31
C PHE A 26 -11.86 -6.18 5.27
N ALA A 27 -11.54 -6.05 3.97
CA ALA A 27 -12.40 -6.57 2.91
C ALA A 27 -12.49 -8.10 2.95
N LEU A 28 -11.40 -8.82 3.25
CA LEU A 28 -11.44 -10.28 3.41
C LEU A 28 -12.29 -10.70 4.61
N GLU A 29 -12.17 -10.01 5.73
CA GLU A 29 -12.98 -10.25 6.92
C GLU A 29 -14.47 -10.02 6.63
N LEU A 30 -14.80 -8.91 5.97
CA LEU A 30 -16.17 -8.57 5.59
C LEU A 30 -16.79 -9.61 4.65
N LEU A 31 -16.00 -10.18 3.73
CA LEU A 31 -16.46 -11.22 2.80
C LEU A 31 -16.63 -12.61 3.46
N GLY A 32 -16.00 -12.85 4.61
CA GLY A 32 -16.06 -14.11 5.33
C GLY A 32 -15.69 -15.31 4.43
N ALA A 33 -16.58 -16.30 4.35
CA ALA A 33 -16.36 -17.51 3.55
C ALA A 33 -16.19 -17.24 2.04
N ALA A 34 -16.72 -16.12 1.54
CA ALA A 34 -16.60 -15.77 0.12
C ALA A 34 -15.23 -15.18 -0.24
N SER A 35 -14.38 -14.85 0.73
CA SER A 35 -13.02 -14.32 0.51
C SER A 35 -12.12 -15.25 -0.32
N GLY A 36 -12.42 -16.55 -0.35
CA GLY A 36 -11.67 -17.52 -1.17
C GLY A 36 -12.01 -17.52 -2.66
N TYR A 37 -13.04 -16.80 -3.09
CA TYR A 37 -13.44 -16.76 -4.51
C TYR A 37 -12.64 -15.73 -5.29
N PHE A 38 -11.80 -16.22 -6.19
CA PHE A 38 -10.96 -15.42 -7.08
C PHE A 38 -11.66 -15.05 -8.40
N PRO A 39 -11.08 -14.12 -9.18
CA PRO A 39 -11.59 -13.81 -10.51
C PRO A 39 -11.81 -15.07 -11.34
N ARG A 40 -12.91 -15.07 -12.12
CA ARG A 40 -13.45 -16.20 -12.90
C ARG A 40 -14.30 -17.22 -12.13
N SER A 41 -14.47 -17.07 -10.81
CA SER A 41 -15.54 -17.78 -10.09
C SER A 41 -16.85 -17.01 -10.21
N GLU A 42 -17.94 -17.67 -10.61
CA GLU A 42 -19.28 -17.07 -10.62
C GLU A 42 -19.77 -16.69 -9.22
N ALA A 43 -19.23 -17.35 -8.19
CA ALA A 43 -19.54 -17.06 -6.79
C ALA A 43 -18.72 -15.89 -6.21
N ALA A 44 -17.82 -15.28 -6.98
CA ALA A 44 -16.93 -14.22 -6.49
C ALA A 44 -17.66 -12.87 -6.35
N PRO A 45 -17.80 -12.34 -5.13
CA PRO A 45 -18.31 -10.99 -4.94
C PRO A 45 -17.38 -9.97 -5.61
N ASP A 46 -17.98 -8.98 -6.27
CA ASP A 46 -17.24 -7.94 -7.02
C ASP A 46 -16.19 -8.54 -7.99
N GLY A 47 -16.51 -9.70 -8.59
CA GLY A 47 -15.63 -10.40 -9.52
C GLY A 47 -14.31 -10.90 -8.93
N GLY A 48 -14.21 -11.03 -7.60
CA GLY A 48 -12.99 -11.48 -6.91
C GLY A 48 -11.93 -10.39 -6.75
N ARG A 49 -12.32 -9.11 -6.94
CA ARG A 49 -11.43 -7.95 -6.82
C ARG A 49 -10.71 -7.88 -5.47
N TRP A 50 -11.43 -8.06 -4.38
CA TRP A 50 -10.90 -7.88 -3.01
C TRP A 50 -9.82 -8.90 -2.63
N PRO A 51 -10.02 -10.23 -2.78
CA PRO A 51 -8.94 -11.19 -2.54
C PRO A 51 -7.80 -11.07 -3.54
N PHE A 52 -8.07 -10.66 -4.78
CA PHE A 52 -6.99 -10.33 -5.70
C PHE A 52 -6.16 -9.15 -5.18
N GLN A 53 -6.78 -8.03 -4.80
CA GLN A 53 -6.08 -6.85 -4.30
C GLN A 53 -5.29 -7.14 -3.02
N ALA A 54 -5.85 -7.87 -2.06
CA ALA A 54 -5.16 -8.23 -0.82
C ALA A 54 -3.88 -9.05 -1.08
N LEU A 55 -3.88 -9.94 -2.08
CA LEU A 55 -2.68 -10.69 -2.47
C LEU A 55 -1.66 -9.87 -3.27
N ASN A 56 -2.07 -8.76 -3.88
CA ASN A 56 -1.19 -7.86 -4.64
C ASN A 56 -0.49 -6.80 -3.77
N TRP A 57 -0.44 -7.00 -2.45
CA TRP A 57 0.26 -6.12 -1.51
C TRP A 57 1.72 -5.77 -1.88
N PRO A 58 2.54 -6.60 -2.57
CA PRO A 58 3.92 -6.22 -2.87
C PRO A 58 4.03 -4.99 -3.78
N GLU A 59 3.09 -4.82 -4.73
CA GLU A 59 3.05 -3.64 -5.61
C GLU A 59 2.82 -2.35 -4.80
N VAL A 60 2.06 -2.45 -3.72
CA VAL A 60 1.70 -1.35 -2.84
C VAL A 60 2.83 -1.04 -1.85
N VAL A 61 3.36 -2.06 -1.19
CA VAL A 61 4.32 -1.90 -0.09
C VAL A 61 5.74 -1.70 -0.58
N ILE A 62 6.16 -2.43 -1.62
CA ILE A 62 7.54 -2.39 -2.13
C ILE A 62 7.64 -1.49 -3.37
N GLY A 63 6.60 -1.48 -4.20
CA GLY A 63 6.53 -0.63 -5.39
C GLY A 63 6.78 0.85 -5.05
N GLY A 64 7.60 1.51 -5.86
CA GLY A 64 7.99 2.91 -5.63
C GLY A 64 8.90 3.14 -4.40
N GLY A 65 9.44 2.08 -3.79
CA GLY A 65 10.39 2.13 -2.68
C GLY A 65 9.79 1.59 -1.39
N THR A 66 10.51 0.69 -0.72
CA THR A 66 10.08 0.01 0.51
C THR A 66 9.80 0.97 1.66
N PRO A 67 9.07 0.54 2.71
CA PRO A 67 8.81 1.39 3.89
C PRO A 67 10.09 1.95 4.52
N ASN A 68 11.16 1.16 4.60
CA ASN A 68 12.46 1.61 5.10
C ASN A 68 13.05 2.74 4.23
N ILE A 69 12.98 2.62 2.91
CA ILE A 69 13.45 3.68 2.01
C ILE A 69 12.63 4.95 2.17
N GLN A 70 11.30 4.85 2.27
CA GLN A 70 10.46 6.04 2.50
C GLN A 70 10.75 6.68 3.86
N LYS A 71 10.92 5.88 4.92
CA LYS A 71 11.29 6.37 6.27
C LYS A 71 12.64 7.09 6.24
N ASN A 72 13.64 6.56 5.53
CA ASN A 72 14.93 7.23 5.38
C ASN A 72 14.79 8.57 4.66
N ILE A 73 14.01 8.64 3.58
CA ILE A 73 13.74 9.90 2.87
C ILE A 73 13.08 10.92 3.80
N ILE A 74 12.09 10.51 4.60
CA ILE A 74 11.41 11.38 5.57
C ILE A 74 12.42 11.86 6.63
N SER A 75 13.18 10.95 7.23
CA SER A 75 14.20 11.24 8.24
C SER A 75 15.22 12.27 7.73
N GLU A 76 15.81 12.05 6.57
CA GLU A 76 16.86 12.91 6.03
C GLU A 76 16.31 14.26 5.53
N ARG A 77 15.21 14.24 4.76
CA ARG A 77 14.78 15.40 3.98
C ARG A 77 13.70 16.24 4.63
N ILE A 78 12.93 15.66 5.55
CA ILE A 78 11.89 16.38 6.30
C ILE A 78 12.40 16.68 7.71
N LEU A 79 12.97 15.67 8.39
CA LEU A 79 13.41 15.81 9.79
C LEU A 79 14.87 16.29 9.93
N GLY A 80 15.66 16.29 8.85
CA GLY A 80 17.05 16.75 8.87
C GLY A 80 18.00 15.83 9.64
N LEU A 81 17.63 14.56 9.83
CA LEU A 81 18.48 13.58 10.51
C LEU A 81 19.69 13.21 9.64
N PRO A 82 20.82 12.82 10.24
CA PRO A 82 21.96 12.30 9.51
C PRO A 82 21.60 11.09 8.64
N LYS A 83 22.33 10.90 7.55
CA LYS A 83 22.30 9.64 6.82
C LYS A 83 22.96 8.55 7.65
N ASP A 84 22.36 7.37 7.62
CA ASP A 84 23.04 6.11 7.98
C ASP A 84 24.22 5.84 7.02
#